data_AF-A0A0P0NWF4-F1
#
_entry.id   AF-A0A0P0NWF4-F1
#
_cell.length_a   1.000
_cell.length_b   1.000
_cell.length_c   1.000
_cell.angle_alpha   90.00
_cell.angle_beta   90.00
_cell.angle_gamma   90.00
#
_symmetry.space_group_name_H-M   'P 1'
#
loop_
_entity.id
_entity.type
_entity.pdbx_description
1 polymer ?
#
loop_
_entity_poly.entity_id
_entity_poly.type
_entity_poly.pdbx_seq_one_letter_code
_entity_poly.pdbx_strand_id
1 'polypeptide(L)'
;MGRYKPDWLEKPTGEDMAWAYPAHAQRHGVEGKAVIKCQVGPDGRLGNCQVISETPKGEDFGVAAVALSQKFRMLPPPAGYAAKTPEVTIPIVFQMPQDSWSRLKTATAAGPKGAGPSLAPLDSGDVLLIAGVGAIAFAILGLVFSVAGKRSRDL
;
A
#
# COMPACT_ATOMS: atom_id res chain seq x y z
N MET A 1 39.73 19.46 21.11
CA MET A 1 39.17 18.29 20.38
C MET A 1 37.91 18.74 19.66
N GLY A 2 37.81 18.48 18.35
CA GLY A 2 36.63 18.87 17.56
C GLY A 2 35.41 18.03 17.93
N ARG A 3 34.21 18.65 17.93
CA ARG A 3 32.95 17.90 18.08
C ARG A 3 32.77 17.00 16.86
N TYR A 4 32.40 15.73 17.07
CA TYR A 4 31.96 14.87 15.97
C TYR A 4 30.72 15.49 15.33
N LYS A 5 30.77 15.70 14.01
CA LYS A 5 29.67 16.18 13.19
C LYS A 5 29.22 15.00 12.32
N PRO A 6 28.14 14.30 12.67
CA PRO A 6 27.66 13.19 11.86
C PRO A 6 27.22 13.71 10.49
N ASP A 7 27.70 13.05 9.45
CA ASP A 7 27.25 13.24 8.08
C ASP A 7 26.99 11.86 7.46
N TRP A 8 26.16 11.82 6.43
CA TRP A 8 25.72 10.59 5.80
C TRP A 8 26.79 10.06 4.86
N LEU A 9 27.20 8.81 5.08
CA LEU A 9 27.94 8.04 4.08
C LEU A 9 26.96 7.29 3.18
N GLU A 10 25.92 6.68 3.76
CA GLU A 10 24.89 5.94 3.05
C GLU A 10 23.52 6.21 3.67
N LYS A 11 22.51 6.35 2.80
CA LYS A 11 21.09 6.44 3.18
C LYS A 11 20.32 5.32 2.48
N PRO A 12 19.21 4.83 3.08
CA PRO A 12 18.36 3.84 2.46
C PRO A 12 17.87 4.26 1.08
N THR A 13 17.78 3.30 0.18
CA THR A 13 17.15 3.46 -1.13
C THR A 13 15.63 3.46 -1.02
N GLY A 14 14.94 3.78 -2.12
CA GLY A 14 13.47 3.63 -2.17
C GLY A 14 13.00 2.18 -1.97
N GLU A 15 13.80 1.21 -2.41
CA GLU A 15 13.52 -0.21 -2.18
C GLU A 15 13.67 -0.59 -0.71
N ASP A 16 14.71 -0.10 -0.02
CA ASP A 16 14.87 -0.29 1.42
C ASP A 16 13.71 0.35 2.21
N MET A 17 13.26 1.53 1.78
CA MET A 17 12.09 2.19 2.36
C MET A 17 10.81 1.36 2.17
N ALA A 18 10.61 0.79 0.98
CA ALA A 18 9.47 -0.06 0.68
C ALA A 18 9.52 -1.38 1.47
N TRP A 19 10.71 -1.98 1.60
CA TRP A 19 10.95 -3.18 2.39
C TRP A 19 10.62 -2.96 3.89
N ALA A 20 10.97 -1.81 4.44
CA ALA A 20 10.70 -1.49 5.83
C ALA A 20 9.29 -0.95 6.09
N TYR A 21 8.47 -0.70 5.06
CA TYR A 21 7.16 -0.08 5.24
C TYR A 21 6.25 -0.99 6.11
N PRO A 22 5.61 -0.46 7.18
CA PRO A 22 4.75 -1.29 8.03
C PRO A 22 3.57 -1.89 7.27
N ALA A 23 3.39 -3.20 7.37
CA ALA A 23 2.34 -3.90 6.63
C ALA A 23 0.92 -3.42 7.02
N HIS A 24 0.68 -3.06 8.28
CA HIS A 24 -0.58 -2.47 8.72
C HIS A 24 -0.84 -1.13 8.02
N ALA A 25 0.08 -0.19 8.16
CA ALA A 25 -0.01 1.12 7.51
C ALA A 25 -0.17 1.01 5.99
N GLN A 26 0.56 0.09 5.35
CA GLN A 26 0.48 -0.15 3.91
C GLN A 26 -0.92 -0.59 3.48
N ARG A 27 -1.54 -1.55 4.19
CA ARG A 27 -2.90 -2.04 3.88
C ARG A 27 -3.97 -0.97 4.04
N HIS A 28 -3.76 -0.02 4.94
CA HIS A 28 -4.70 1.05 5.24
C HIS A 28 -4.38 2.36 4.51
N GLY A 29 -3.33 2.37 3.68
CA GLY A 29 -2.90 3.56 2.96
C GLY A 29 -2.44 4.71 3.88
N VAL A 30 -1.91 4.37 5.05
CA VAL A 30 -1.47 5.33 6.07
C VAL A 30 -0.01 5.67 5.83
N GLU A 31 0.28 6.96 5.69
CA GLU A 31 1.64 7.50 5.69
C GLU A 31 2.01 7.94 7.11
N GLY A 32 3.31 8.06 7.38
CA GLY A 32 3.73 8.43 8.72
C GLY A 32 5.18 8.81 8.84
N LYS A 33 5.57 9.07 10.08
CA LYS A 33 6.90 9.50 10.46
C LYS A 33 7.30 8.79 11.74
N ALA A 34 8.57 8.41 11.80
CA ALA A 34 9.22 8.00 13.03
C ALA A 34 10.48 8.82 13.25
N VAL A 35 10.83 9.02 14.52
CA VAL A 35 12.08 9.61 14.95
C VAL A 35 12.77 8.58 15.81
N ILE A 36 14.00 8.21 15.44
CA ILE A 36 14.83 7.29 16.20
C ILE A 36 16.09 7.99 16.68
N LYS A 37 16.64 7.54 17.81
CA LYS A 37 17.96 7.93 18.29
C LYS A 37 18.87 6.71 18.25
N CYS A 38 20.03 6.85 17.61
CA CYS A 38 21.00 5.77 17.42
C CYS A 38 22.38 6.19 17.92
N GLN A 39 23.19 5.21 18.30
CA GLN A 39 24.62 5.36 18.52
C GLN A 39 25.38 5.10 17.21
N VAL A 40 26.43 5.86 16.94
CA VAL A 40 27.30 5.68 15.77
C VAL A 40 28.54 4.89 16.18
N GLY A 41 28.72 3.73 15.56
CA GLY A 41 29.87 2.87 15.76
C GLY A 41 31.15 3.40 15.09
N PRO A 42 32.31 2.79 15.40
CA PRO A 42 33.62 3.19 14.84
C PRO A 42 33.75 2.96 13.33
N ASP A 43 32.86 2.17 12.72
CA ASP A 43 32.77 1.92 11.28
C ASP A 43 31.69 2.76 10.59
N GLY A 44 31.03 3.64 11.34
CA GLY A 44 29.92 4.48 10.89
C GLY A 44 28.55 3.79 10.91
N ARG A 45 28.46 2.50 11.26
CA ARG A 45 27.16 1.82 11.37
C ARG A 45 26.39 2.29 12.59
N LEU A 46 25.07 2.25 12.47
CA LEU A 46 24.18 2.62 13.56
C LEU A 46 23.87 1.40 14.44
N GLY A 47 23.86 1.61 15.75
CA GLY A 47 23.51 0.60 16.74
C GLY A 47 22.78 1.22 17.93
N ASN A 48 22.25 0.36 18.81
CA ASN A 48 21.47 0.76 19.98
C ASN A 48 20.38 1.81 19.65
N CYS A 49 19.68 1.59 18.53
CA CYS A 49 18.65 2.49 18.05
C CYS A 49 17.37 2.34 18.88
N GLN A 50 16.78 3.47 19.27
CA GLN A 50 15.56 3.52 20.07
C GLN A 50 14.55 4.49 19.44
N VAL A 51 13.27 4.13 19.51
CA VAL A 51 12.18 4.98 19.04
C VAL A 51 12.00 6.14 20.02
N ILE A 52 12.08 7.37 19.51
CA ILE A 52 11.78 8.60 20.26
C ILE A 52 10.31 8.97 20.09
N SER A 53 9.80 8.87 18.87
CA SER A 53 8.40 9.16 18.57
C SER A 53 7.98 8.52 17.26
N GLU A 54 6.69 8.23 17.14
CA GLU A 54 6.05 7.86 15.88
C GLU A 54 4.73 8.62 15.71
N THR A 55 4.32 8.82 14.46
CA THR A 55 3.05 9.45 14.11
C THR A 55 2.56 8.91 12.77
N PRO A 56 1.32 8.41 12.67
CA PRO A 56 0.39 8.14 13.77
C PRO A 56 0.94 7.10 14.78
N LYS A 57 0.38 7.09 15.99
CA LYS A 57 0.75 6.08 17.00
C LYS A 57 0.08 4.74 16.67
N GLY A 58 0.77 3.63 16.92
CA GLY A 58 0.22 2.29 16.74
C GLY A 58 0.23 1.79 15.30
N GLU A 59 0.96 2.46 14.41
CA GLU A 59 1.14 2.09 13.00
C GLU A 59 2.49 1.42 12.73
N ASP A 60 3.26 1.11 13.78
CA ASP A 60 4.55 0.44 13.76
C ASP A 60 5.68 1.18 12.98
N PHE A 61 5.51 2.48 12.71
CA PHE A 61 6.56 3.28 12.07
C PHE A 61 7.84 3.35 12.91
N GLY A 62 7.73 3.35 14.23
CA GLY A 62 8.89 3.30 15.12
C GLY A 62 9.71 2.02 14.93
N VAL A 63 9.03 0.87 14.90
CA VAL A 63 9.66 -0.45 14.72
C VAL A 63 10.30 -0.54 13.33
N ALA A 64 9.58 -0.10 12.30
CA ALA A 64 10.09 -0.01 10.93
C ALA A 64 11.35 0.87 10.82
N ALA A 65 11.36 2.03 11.47
CA ALA A 65 12.53 2.91 11.48
C ALA A 65 13.75 2.28 12.16
N VAL A 66 13.57 1.55 13.27
CA VAL A 66 14.66 0.80 13.90
C VAL A 66 15.17 -0.30 12.98
N ALA A 67 14.29 -1.06 12.31
CA ALA A 67 14.71 -2.07 11.34
C ALA A 67 15.48 -1.46 10.16
N LEU A 68 15.03 -0.30 9.65
CA LEU A 68 15.67 0.43 8.57
C LEU A 68 17.04 1.02 8.96
N SER A 69 17.30 1.23 10.27
CA SER A 69 18.57 1.78 10.77
C SER A 69 19.81 1.03 10.29
N GLN A 70 19.68 -0.28 10.00
CA GLN A 70 20.77 -1.12 9.49
C GLN A 70 21.23 -0.74 8.06
N LYS A 71 20.40 0.01 7.32
CA LYS A 71 20.66 0.48 5.96
C LYS A 71 21.30 1.87 5.92
N PHE A 72 21.46 2.51 7.08
CA PHE A 72 22.15 3.79 7.19
C PHE A 72 23.61 3.58 7.55
N ARG A 73 24.45 4.50 7.07
CA ARG A 73 25.83 4.62 7.51
C ARG A 73 26.22 6.08 7.61
N MET A 74 26.87 6.43 8.71
CA MET A 74 27.47 7.75 8.92
C MET A 74 28.93 7.73 8.50
N LEU A 75 29.49 8.91 8.24
CA LEU A 75 30.95 9.08 8.27
C LEU A 75 31.46 8.63 9.64
N PRO A 76 32.43 7.69 9.69
CA PRO A 76 32.96 7.21 10.96
C PRO A 76 33.54 8.36 11.81
N PRO A 77 33.39 8.31 13.14
CA PRO A 77 34.06 9.26 14.01
C PRO A 77 35.59 9.11 13.88
N PRO A 78 36.36 10.19 14.09
CA PRO A 78 37.81 10.13 14.03
C PRO A 78 38.37 9.18 15.10
N ALA A 79 39.52 8.55 14.80
CA ALA A 79 40.20 7.65 15.72
C ALA A 79 40.48 8.35 17.06
N GLY A 80 40.21 7.66 18.17
CA GLY A 80 40.38 8.21 19.52
C GLY A 80 39.25 9.09 20.03
N TYR A 81 38.11 9.19 19.30
CA TYR A 81 36.88 9.78 19.84
C TYR A 81 36.29 8.87 20.93
N ALA A 82 36.85 8.91 22.14
CA ALA A 82 36.69 7.85 23.16
C ALA A 82 36.24 8.33 24.55
N ALA A 83 35.44 9.38 24.67
CA ALA A 83 34.79 9.73 25.95
C ALA A 83 33.33 9.25 26.04
N LYS A 84 32.60 9.25 24.92
CA LYS A 84 31.20 8.77 24.79
C LYS A 84 30.95 8.32 23.35
N THR A 85 30.20 7.24 23.17
CA THR A 85 29.71 6.84 21.84
C THR A 85 28.83 7.97 21.29
N PRO A 86 29.15 8.54 20.12
CA PRO A 86 28.35 9.62 19.55
C PRO A 86 26.92 9.14 19.25
N GLU A 87 25.94 9.98 19.53
CA GLU A 87 24.53 9.73 19.22
C GLU A 87 24.04 10.62 18.08
N VAL A 88 23.06 10.14 17.34
CA VAL A 88 22.35 10.88 16.29
C VAL A 88 20.85 10.66 16.39
N THR A 89 20.07 11.69 16.09
CA THR A 89 18.60 11.62 16.00
C THR A 89 18.18 11.73 14.54
N ILE A 90 17.40 10.76 14.07
CA ILE A 90 17.08 10.58 12.66
C ILE A 90 15.56 10.61 12.49
N PRO A 91 14.99 11.65 11.86
CA PRO A 91 13.61 11.64 11.42
C PRO A 91 13.48 10.89 10.08
N ILE A 92 12.60 9.89 10.02
CA ILE A 92 12.31 9.08 8.85
C ILE A 92 10.84 9.29 8.48
N VAL A 93 10.59 9.63 7.23
CA VAL A 93 9.23 9.82 6.69
C VAL A 93 8.92 8.65 5.75
N PHE A 94 7.82 7.96 6.03
CA PHE A 94 7.29 6.88 5.22
C PHE A 94 6.14 7.43 4.39
N GLN A 95 6.36 7.51 3.08
CA GLN A 95 5.36 7.93 2.10
C GLN A 95 5.00 6.74 1.24
N MET A 96 3.73 6.61 0.86
CA MET A 96 3.35 5.58 -0.09
C MET A 96 3.96 5.89 -1.45
N PRO A 97 4.45 4.89 -2.19
CA PRO A 97 4.73 5.03 -3.61
C PRO A 97 3.46 5.53 -4.30
N GLN A 98 3.47 6.79 -4.73
CA GLN A 98 2.30 7.46 -5.31
C GLN A 98 1.87 6.86 -6.65
N ASP A 99 2.60 5.91 -7.23
CA ASP A 99 2.38 5.44 -8.58
C ASP A 99 1.04 4.70 -8.75
N SER A 100 0.61 3.89 -7.78
CA SER A 100 -0.66 3.14 -7.87
C SER A 100 -1.86 4.00 -7.47
N TRP A 101 -1.76 4.71 -6.34
CA TRP A 101 -2.83 5.57 -5.84
C TRP A 101 -3.04 6.83 -6.67
N SER A 102 -1.98 7.47 -7.17
CA SER A 102 -2.13 8.59 -8.12
C SER A 102 -2.69 8.12 -9.45
N ARG A 103 -2.30 6.96 -9.98
CA ARG A 103 -2.94 6.44 -11.20
C ARG A 103 -4.44 6.19 -11.00
N LEU A 104 -4.84 5.62 -9.86
CA LEU A 104 -6.26 5.37 -9.56
C LEU A 104 -7.04 6.66 -9.29
N LYS A 105 -6.44 7.62 -8.57
CA LYS A 105 -7.02 8.96 -8.34
C LYS A 105 -7.14 9.76 -9.63
N THR A 106 -6.09 9.78 -10.45
CA THR A 106 -6.10 10.47 -11.75
C THR A 106 -7.07 9.80 -12.71
N ALA A 107 -7.19 8.46 -12.70
CA ALA A 107 -8.22 7.75 -13.48
C ALA A 107 -9.65 8.05 -13.01
N THR A 108 -9.86 8.24 -11.70
CA THR A 108 -11.16 8.65 -11.14
C THR A 108 -11.46 10.13 -11.41
N ALA A 109 -10.46 11.02 -11.32
CA ALA A 109 -10.61 12.45 -11.56
C ALA A 109 -10.73 12.79 -13.05
N ALA A 110 -10.05 12.03 -13.90
CA ALA A 110 -10.35 11.94 -15.32
C ALA A 110 -11.52 10.98 -15.52
N GLY A 111 -12.70 11.33 -14.98
CA GLY A 111 -13.95 10.67 -15.38
C GLY A 111 -13.98 10.54 -16.91
N PRO A 112 -14.54 9.46 -17.47
CA PRO A 112 -14.39 9.10 -18.88
C PRO A 112 -14.71 10.31 -19.74
N LYS A 113 -13.67 10.97 -20.27
CA LYS A 113 -13.83 12.04 -21.25
C LYS A 113 -14.26 11.36 -22.55
N GLY A 114 -15.57 11.18 -22.69
CA GLY A 114 -16.19 10.68 -23.90
C GLY A 114 -16.13 9.17 -24.09
N ALA A 115 -16.64 8.39 -23.13
CA ALA A 115 -17.44 7.24 -23.52
C ALA A 115 -18.88 7.73 -23.61
N GLY A 116 -19.22 8.41 -24.71
CA GLY A 116 -20.62 8.48 -25.10
C GLY A 116 -21.15 7.03 -25.19
N PRO A 117 -22.45 6.77 -24.98
CA PRO A 117 -22.98 5.46 -25.29
C PRO A 117 -22.64 5.22 -26.77
N SER A 118 -21.72 4.29 -27.03
CA SER A 118 -21.62 3.66 -28.33
C SER A 118 -22.90 2.85 -28.47
N LEU A 119 -24.00 3.53 -28.77
CA LEU A 119 -25.06 2.97 -29.56
C LEU A 119 -24.38 2.64 -30.88
N ALA A 120 -23.81 1.43 -30.96
CA ALA A 120 -23.59 0.83 -32.24
C ALA A 120 -24.92 0.94 -33.00
N PRO A 121 -24.93 1.46 -34.25
CA PRO A 121 -26.12 1.32 -35.06
C PRO A 121 -26.43 -0.16 -35.10
N LEU A 122 -27.68 -0.51 -34.74
CA LEU A 122 -28.29 -1.75 -35.16
C LEU A 122 -28.08 -1.81 -36.67
N ASP A 123 -27.11 -2.63 -37.08
CA ASP A 123 -26.92 -3.00 -38.47
C ASP A 123 -28.29 -3.45 -38.98
N SER A 124 -28.85 -2.63 -39.84
CA SER A 124 -30.19 -2.77 -40.39
C SER A 124 -30.15 -3.77 -41.55
N GLY A 125 -29.49 -4.91 -41.31
CA GLY A 125 -29.22 -5.95 -42.29
C GLY A 125 -30.03 -7.24 -42.09
N ASP A 126 -30.49 -7.54 -40.87
CA ASP A 126 -31.16 -8.83 -40.58
C ASP A 126 -32.65 -8.70 -40.25
N VAL A 127 -33.35 -7.80 -40.95
CA VAL A 127 -34.82 -7.80 -41.03
C VAL A 127 -35.26 -8.72 -42.18
N LEU A 128 -34.88 -10.01 -42.14
CA LEU A 128 -35.50 -11.01 -43.03
C LEU A 128 -35.39 -12.46 -42.53
N LEU A 129 -35.63 -12.75 -41.25
CA LEU A 129 -35.99 -14.12 -40.81
C LEU A 129 -37.07 -14.13 -39.72
N ILE A 130 -38.00 -13.16 -39.74
CA ILE A 130 -39.26 -13.27 -38.97
C ILE A 130 -40.33 -13.84 -39.91
N ALA A 131 -40.19 -15.11 -40.29
CA ALA A 131 -41.24 -15.88 -40.93
C ALA A 131 -41.11 -17.36 -40.53
N GLY A 132 -41.89 -17.78 -39.51
CA GLY A 132 -42.02 -19.15 -39.00
C GLY A 132 -40.96 -19.44 -37.92
N VAL A 133 -41.29 -19.52 -36.63
CA VAL A 133 -42.20 -20.50 -36.03
C VAL A 133 -42.89 -19.84 -34.84
N GLY A 134 -44.19 -19.55 -34.99
CA GLY A 134 -45.07 -19.33 -33.85
C GLY A 134 -45.29 -20.63 -33.09
N ALA A 135 -45.49 -20.49 -31.79
CA ALA A 135 -46.07 -21.48 -30.86
C ALA A 135 -45.15 -22.61 -30.34
N ILE A 136 -44.22 -22.29 -29.42
CA ILE A 136 -43.92 -23.20 -28.28
C ILE A 136 -43.79 -22.39 -26.97
N ALA A 137 -44.96 -22.12 -26.40
CA ALA A 137 -45.29 -21.94 -24.99
C ALA A 137 -44.15 -21.94 -23.94
N PHE A 138 -43.91 -20.78 -23.31
CA PHE A 138 -44.16 -20.43 -21.89
C PHE A 138 -44.39 -21.51 -20.79
N ALA A 139 -43.88 -22.74 -20.91
CA ALA A 139 -44.25 -23.85 -20.03
C ALA A 139 -43.09 -24.49 -19.25
N ILE A 140 -42.05 -23.73 -18.84
CA ILE A 140 -40.96 -24.30 -18.02
C ILE A 140 -40.76 -23.58 -16.67
N LEU A 141 -41.30 -22.37 -16.47
CA LEU A 141 -41.16 -21.65 -15.19
C LEU A 141 -42.21 -22.03 -14.11
N GLY A 142 -43.03 -23.06 -14.35
CA GLY A 142 -44.09 -23.50 -13.42
C GLY A 142 -43.78 -24.76 -12.61
N LEU A 143 -42.74 -25.54 -12.93
CA LEU A 143 -42.55 -26.87 -12.36
C LEU A 143 -41.68 -26.93 -11.10
N VAL A 144 -40.97 -25.85 -10.75
CA VAL A 144 -40.10 -25.85 -9.55
C VAL A 144 -40.84 -25.45 -8.27
N PHE A 145 -41.94 -24.71 -8.37
CA PHE A 145 -42.74 -24.28 -7.19
C PHE A 145 -43.64 -25.39 -6.61
N SER A 146 -43.87 -26.48 -7.32
CA SER A 146 -44.77 -27.55 -6.86
C SER A 146 -44.11 -28.58 -5.92
N VAL A 147 -42.78 -28.57 -5.76
CA VAL A 147 -42.07 -29.56 -4.91
C VAL A 147 -41.96 -29.11 -3.44
N ALA A 148 -42.08 -27.82 -3.14
CA ALA A 148 -41.93 -27.31 -1.76
C ALA A 148 -43.22 -27.38 -0.91
N GLY A 149 -44.40 -27.65 -1.49
CA GLY A 149 -45.69 -27.56 -0.80
C GLY A 149 -46.30 -28.88 -0.29
N LYS A 150 -45.73 -30.05 -0.61
CA LYS A 150 -46.39 -31.37 -0.37
C LYS A 150 -45.78 -32.20 0.77
N ARG A 151 -44.94 -31.63 1.63
CA ARG A 151 -44.31 -32.39 2.74
C ARG A 151 -44.73 -31.99 4.15
N SER A 152 -45.75 -31.14 4.30
CA SER A 152 -46.27 -30.71 5.62
C SER A 152 -47.68 -31.22 5.94
N ARG A 153 -48.16 -32.24 5.24
CA ARG A 153 -49.34 -33.03 5.62
C ARG A 153 -48.92 -34.49 5.47
N ASP A 154 -49.13 -35.28 6.51
CA ASP A 154 -48.73 -36.69 6.66
C ASP A 154 -47.37 -36.93 7.35
N LEU A 155 -47.24 -36.45 8.60
CA LEU A 155 -46.82 -37.21 9.80
C LEU A 155 -46.78 -36.27 11.02
#